data_AF-A0A3C1CB83-F1
#
_entry.id   AF-A0A3C1CB83-F1
#
_cell.length_a   1.000
_cell.length_b   1.000
_cell.length_c   1.000
_cell.angle_alpha   90.00
_cell.angle_beta   90.00
_cell.angle_gamma   90.00
#
_symmetry.space_group_name_H-M   'P 1'
#
loop_
_entity.id
_entity.type
_entity.pdbx_description
1 polymer ?
#
loop_
_entity_poly.entity_id
_entity_poly.type
_entity_poly.pdbx_seq_one_letter_code
_entity_poly.pdbx_strand_id
1 'polypeptide(L)'
;MNVNGSFNLTPKWKFSGSASVDVKKMDIQYMTFSVNRDLHCWQLAINVIPIGFTRSFNFTVSPKAGILQDLRINRTRFFTGY
;
A
#
# COMPACT_ATOMS: atom_id res chain seq x y z
N MET A 1 -15.64 -5.20 12.18
CA MET A 1 -14.70 -4.34 12.93
C MET A 1 -13.57 -3.95 11.98
N ASN A 2 -13.07 -2.71 12.05
CA ASN A 2 -11.89 -2.27 11.31
C ASN A 2 -10.71 -2.12 12.26
N VAL A 3 -9.57 -2.66 11.88
CA VAL A 3 -8.30 -2.59 12.60
C VAL A 3 -7.35 -1.79 11.73
N ASN A 4 -6.78 -0.72 12.25
CA ASN A 4 -5.84 0.13 11.53
C ASN A 4 -4.58 0.28 12.37
N GLY A 5 -3.42 0.17 11.73
CA GLY A 5 -2.13 0.34 12.38
C GLY A 5 -1.17 1.07 11.46
N SER A 6 -0.35 1.95 12.04
CA SER A 6 0.76 2.56 11.33
C SER A 6 1.96 2.71 12.24
N PHE A 7 3.14 2.41 11.73
CA PHE A 7 4.39 2.60 12.45
C PHE A 7 5.49 3.07 11.49
N ASN A 8 6.44 3.82 12.02
CA ASN A 8 7.63 4.22 11.28
C ASN A 8 8.77 3.31 11.71
N LEU A 9 9.33 2.54 10.77
CA LEU A 9 10.48 1.67 11.08
C LEU A 9 11.76 2.50 11.23
N THR A 10 11.91 3.52 10.38
CA THR A 10 12.98 4.54 10.44
C THR A 10 12.39 5.87 9.95
N PRO A 11 13.08 7.03 10.10
CA PRO A 11 12.51 8.33 9.75
C PRO A 11 12.04 8.46 8.28
N LYS A 12 12.62 7.67 7.37
CA LYS A 12 12.29 7.68 5.95
C LYS A 12 11.37 6.54 5.52
N TRP A 13 10.89 5.72 6.45
CA TRP A 13 10.05 4.56 6.18
C TRP A 13 8.81 4.56 7.04
N LYS A 14 7.65 4.64 6.39
CA LYS A 14 6.34 4.55 7.02
C LYS A 14 5.61 3.32 6.52
N PHE A 15 5.24 2.46 7.46
CA PHE A 15 4.42 1.29 7.22
C PHE A 15 3.03 1.56 7.79
N SER A 16 2.01 1.17 7.05
CA SER A 16 0.63 1.18 7.51
C SER A 16 -0.10 -0.04 7.01
N GLY A 17 -1.04 -0.51 7.80
CA GLY A 17 -1.91 -1.62 7.43
C GLY A 17 -3.32 -1.38 7.96
N SER A 18 -4.30 -1.93 7.25
CA SER A 18 -5.66 -1.98 7.75
C SER A 18 -6.30 -3.32 7.43
N ALA A 19 -7.17 -3.80 8.31
CA ALA A 19 -7.90 -5.03 8.13
C ALA A 19 -9.36 -4.85 8.56
N SER A 20 -10.29 -5.27 7.72
CA SER A 20 -11.70 -5.37 8.04
C SER A 20 -12.03 -6.82 8.39
N VAL A 21 -12.51 -7.05 9.60
CA VAL A 21 -12.81 -8.39 10.15
C VAL A 21 -14.30 -8.50 10.48
N ASP A 22 -14.94 -9.59 10.07
CA ASP A 22 -16.27 -9.98 10.53
C ASP A 22 -16.12 -10.81 11.82
N VAL A 23 -16.40 -10.18 12.96
CA VAL A 23 -16.23 -10.79 14.29
C VAL A 23 -17.20 -11.95 14.52
N LYS A 24 -18.36 -11.99 13.83
CA LYS A 24 -19.34 -13.08 13.98
C LYS A 24 -18.86 -14.36 13.30
N LYS A 25 -18.15 -14.22 12.18
CA LYS A 25 -17.60 -15.35 11.41
C LYS A 25 -16.11 -15.60 11.70
N MET A 26 -15.47 -14.72 12.47
CA MET A 26 -14.02 -14.70 12.70
C MET A 26 -13.19 -14.66 11.41
N ASP A 27 -13.76 -14.08 10.35
CA ASP A 27 -13.14 -14.01 9.01
C ASP A 27 -12.63 -12.61 8.69
N ILE A 28 -11.46 -12.53 8.07
CA ILE A 28 -10.88 -11.28 7.56
C ILE A 28 -11.45 -11.03 6.16
N GLN A 29 -12.35 -10.05 6.06
CA GLN A 29 -13.02 -9.71 4.81
C GLN A 29 -12.13 -8.91 3.86
N TYR A 30 -11.27 -8.06 4.42
CA TYR A 30 -10.41 -7.19 3.64
C TYR A 30 -9.14 -6.87 4.40
N MET A 31 -8.01 -6.81 3.73
CA MET A 31 -6.74 -6.43 4.32
C MET A 31 -5.94 -5.60 3.32
N THR A 32 -5.36 -4.51 3.78
CA THR A 32 -4.46 -3.66 3.01
C THR A 32 -3.18 -3.39 3.77
N PHE A 33 -2.10 -3.26 3.02
CA PHE A 33 -0.81 -2.83 3.49
C PHE A 33 -0.29 -1.73 2.59
N SER A 34 0.32 -0.73 3.20
CA SER A 34 0.96 0.36 2.48
C SER A 34 2.33 0.63 3.07
N VAL A 35 3.31 0.81 2.19
CA VAL A 35 4.68 1.15 2.55
C VAL A 35 5.07 2.40 1.79
N ASN A 36 5.52 3.41 2.51
CA ASN A 36 6.01 4.65 1.94
C ASN A 36 7.46 4.85 2.35
N ARG A 37 8.33 5.12 1.37
CA ARG A 37 9.74 5.40 1.58
C ARG A 37 10.16 6.71 0.93
N ASP A 38 10.89 7.51 1.68
CA ASP A 38 11.57 8.70 1.19
C ASP A 38 12.98 8.36 0.68
N LEU A 39 13.24 8.66 -0.60
CA LEU A 39 14.51 8.46 -1.30
C LEU A 39 15.22 9.80 -1.60
N HIS A 40 14.99 10.82 -0.78
CA HIS A 40 15.48 12.20 -0.94
C HIS A 40 14.77 12.99 -2.05
N CYS A 41 15.17 12.81 -3.31
CA CYS A 41 14.53 13.47 -4.46
C CYS A 41 13.36 12.66 -5.03
N TRP A 42 13.25 11.40 -4.62
CA TRP A 42 12.23 10.47 -5.06
C TRP A 42 11.40 10.00 -3.87
N GLN A 43 10.17 9.59 -4.15
CA GLN A 43 9.27 8.97 -3.21
C GLN A 43 8.78 7.65 -3.78
N LEU A 44 8.76 6.63 -2.93
CA LEU A 44 8.28 5.30 -3.25
C LEU A 44 7.04 5.03 -2.40
N ALA A 45 5.98 4.56 -3.04
CA ALA A 45 4.73 4.17 -2.44
C ALA A 45 4.33 2.80 -2.96
N ILE A 46 4.15 1.85 -2.04
CA ILE A 46 3.70 0.50 -2.32
C ILE A 46 2.36 0.32 -1.61
N ASN A 47 1.37 -0.18 -2.32
CA ASN A 47 0.08 -0.56 -1.74
C ASN A 47 -0.23 -2.00 -2.16
N VAL A 48 -0.60 -2.83 -1.20
CA VAL A 48 -0.86 -4.25 -1.40
C VAL A 48 -2.18 -4.59 -0.75
N ILE A 49 -3.05 -5.27 -1.49
CA ILE A 49 -4.31 -5.80 -0.99
C ILE A 49 -4.19 -7.33 -1.10
N PRO A 50 -3.70 -8.03 -0.06
CA PRO A 50 -3.56 -9.48 -0.10
C PRO A 50 -4.89 -10.22 0.11
N ILE A 51 -5.82 -9.64 0.86
CA ILE A 51 -7.11 -10.26 1.21
C ILE A 51 -8.22 -9.28 0.86
N GLY A 52 -9.23 -9.74 0.13
CA GLY A 52 -10.35 -8.92 -0.31
C GLY A 52 -10.91 -9.35 -1.66
N PHE A 53 -11.98 -8.69 -2.09
CA PHE A 53 -12.60 -8.91 -3.41
C PHE A 53 -11.63 -8.71 -4.56
N THR A 54 -10.68 -7.78 -4.42
CA THR A 54 -9.66 -7.49 -5.43
C THR A 54 -8.28 -7.64 -4.80
N ARG A 55 -7.58 -8.72 -5.15
CA ARG A 55 -6.18 -8.86 -4.78
C ARG A 55 -5.34 -8.04 -5.73
N SER A 56 -4.58 -7.09 -5.21
CA SER A 56 -3.77 -6.22 -6.06
C SER A 56 -2.48 -5.78 -5.39
N PHE A 57 -1.53 -5.42 -6.24
CA PHE A 57 -0.26 -4.85 -5.85
C PHE A 57 -0.01 -3.63 -6.71
N ASN A 58 0.12 -2.47 -6.07
CA ASN A 58 0.50 -1.22 -6.68
C ASN A 58 1.88 -0.81 -6.19
N PHE A 59 2.74 -0.46 -7.13
CA PHE A 59 4.06 0.10 -6.89
C PHE A 59 4.18 1.39 -7.67
N THR A 60 4.44 2.49 -6.95
CA THR A 60 4.65 3.80 -7.54
C THR A 60 5.98 4.37 -7.06
N VAL A 61 6.79 4.85 -7.99
CA VAL A 61 7.98 5.65 -7.71
C VAL A 61 7.87 6.93 -8.50
N SER A 62 8.04 8.07 -7.85
CA SER A 62 7.96 9.37 -8.50
C SER A 62 9.02 10.32 -7.93
N PRO A 63 9.58 11.22 -8.74
CA PRO A 63 10.35 12.34 -8.22
C PRO A 63 9.41 13.30 -7.47
N LYS A 64 9.89 13.93 -6.41
CA LYS A 64 9.11 14.88 -5.59
C LYS A 64 8.91 16.24 -6.28
N ALA A 65 9.80 16.60 -7.20
CA ALA A 65 9.73 17.85 -7.94
C ALA A 65 8.58 17.81 -8.96
N GLY A 66 7.71 18.81 -8.94
CA GLY A 66 6.54 18.89 -9.84
C GLY A 66 6.89 18.93 -11.32
N ILE A 67 8.02 19.54 -11.70
CA ILE A 67 8.45 19.64 -13.10
C ILE A 67 8.91 18.29 -13.69
N LEU A 68 9.24 17.31 -12.84
CA LEU A 68 9.71 15.98 -13.25
C LEU A 68 8.64 14.89 -13.07
N GLN A 69 7.37 15.26 -12.87
CA GLN A 69 6.25 14.31 -12.68
C GLN A 69 6.11 13.31 -13.85
N ASP A 70 6.62 13.66 -15.03
CA ASP A 70 6.62 12.82 -16.22
C ASP A 70 7.45 11.52 -16.04
N LEU A 71 8.48 11.55 -15.17
CA LEU A 71 9.29 10.36 -14.84
C LEU A 71 8.61 9.41 -13.84
N ARG A 72 7.32 9.60 -13.55
CA ARG A 72 6.58 8.75 -12.62
C ARG A 72 6.43 7.34 -13.19
N ILE A 73 6.92 6.38 -12.42
CA ILE A 73 6.73 4.96 -12.70
C ILE A 73 5.61 4.46 -11.80
N ASN A 74 4.53 3.98 -12.42
CA ASN A 74 3.43 3.34 -11.70
C ASN A 74 3.13 1.97 -12.33
N ARG A 75 3.14 0.93 -11.51
CA ARG A 75 2.79 -0.43 -11.91
C ARG A 75 1.72 -0.97 -10.96
N THR A 76 0.54 -1.21 -11.50
CA THR A 76 -0.52 -1.94 -10.80
C THR A 76 -0.65 -3.33 -11.42
N ARG A 77 -0.68 -4.34 -10.57
CA ARG A 77 -1.02 -5.72 -10.94
C ARG A 77 -2.23 -6.14 -10.12
N PHE A 78 -3.20 -6.74 -10.81
CA PHE A 78 -4.33 -7.40 -10.19
C PHE A 78 -4.06 -8.90 -10.26
N PHE A 79 -4.25 -9.57 -9.12
CA PHE A 79 -4.17 -11.01 -9.03
C PHE A 79 -5.59 -11.53 -9.10
N THR A 80 -6.05 -11.82 -10.31
CA THR A 80 -7.29 -12.55 -10.52
C THR A 80 -6.96 -14.03 -10.34
N GLY A 81 -7.20 -14.56 -9.14
CA GLY A 81 -7.29 -16.00 -8.93
C GLY A 81 -8.71 -16.44 -9.27
N TYR A 82 -8.79 -17.40 -10.18
CA TYR A 82 -9.99 -18.06 -10.74
C TYR A 82 -11.13 -18.32 -9.76
#